data_AF-A0A534RZT0-F1
#
_entry.id   AF-A0A534RZT0-F1
#
_cell.length_a   1.000
_cell.length_b   1.000
_cell.length_c   1.000
_cell.angle_alpha   90.00
_cell.angle_beta   90.00
_cell.angle_gamma   90.00
#
_symmetry.space_group_name_H-M   'P 1'
#
loop_
_entity.id
_entity.type
_entity.pdbx_description
1 polymer ?
#
loop_
_entity_poly.entity_id
_entity_poly.type
_entity_poly.pdbx_seq_one_letter_code
_entity_poly.pdbx_strand_id
1 'polypeptide(L)'
;MREQRDDPWDWVRYGQKEIKNTQLRYHGGLNSGFTLTPRCIPRLIIERVVHYGIKVTRLSDPWNDYSVLSREVAELKSLGMESVVNIIYSISPRHTDEYYARKTRE
;
A
#
# COMPACT_ATOMS: atom_id res chain seq x y z
N MET A 1 -11.49 2.64 -16.28
CA MET A 1 -12.77 2.61 -15.53
C MET A 1 -13.61 3.87 -15.72
N ARG A 2 -13.27 5.04 -15.17
CA ARG A 2 -14.14 6.24 -15.29
C ARG A 2 -13.83 7.09 -16.53
N GLU A 3 -12.57 7.42 -16.76
CA GLU A 3 -12.16 8.27 -17.89
C GLU A 3 -11.69 7.44 -19.09
N GLN A 4 -10.86 6.41 -18.85
CA GLN A 4 -10.30 5.55 -19.90
C GLN A 4 -11.20 4.37 -20.31
N ARG A 5 -12.29 4.10 -19.58
CA ARG A 5 -13.26 3.00 -19.81
C ARG A 5 -12.69 1.57 -19.88
N ASP A 6 -11.40 1.37 -19.64
CA ASP A 6 -10.79 0.03 -19.55
C ASP A 6 -10.96 -0.63 -18.18
N ASP A 7 -10.85 -1.96 -18.14
CA ASP A 7 -10.78 -2.74 -16.90
C ASP A 7 -9.36 -2.67 -16.31
N PRO A 8 -9.16 -2.13 -15.09
CA PRO A 8 -7.86 -2.07 -14.43
C PRO A 8 -7.26 -3.46 -14.18
N TRP A 9 -8.08 -4.49 -14.06
CA TRP A 9 -7.59 -5.85 -13.88
C TRP A 9 -6.95 -6.41 -15.13
N ASP A 10 -7.30 -5.94 -16.32
CA ASP A 10 -6.63 -6.35 -17.55
C ASP A 10 -5.18 -5.85 -17.58
N TRP A 11 -4.91 -4.63 -17.09
CA TRP A 11 -3.54 -4.15 -16.93
C TRP A 11 -2.75 -5.06 -15.98
N VAL A 12 -3.32 -5.43 -14.85
CA VAL A 12 -2.66 -6.33 -13.89
C VAL A 12 -2.46 -7.72 -14.51
N ARG A 13 -3.46 -8.26 -15.22
CA ARG A 13 -3.44 -9.62 -15.78
C ARG A 13 -2.47 -9.79 -16.95
N TYR A 14 -2.40 -8.80 -17.83
CA TYR A 14 -1.58 -8.86 -19.04
C TYR A 14 -0.26 -8.12 -18.85
N GLY A 15 -0.28 -6.91 -18.28
CA GLY A 15 0.91 -6.08 -18.11
C GLY A 15 1.95 -6.70 -17.20
N GLN A 16 1.56 -7.39 -16.12
CA GLN A 16 2.54 -8.08 -15.27
C GLN A 16 3.36 -9.12 -16.04
N LYS A 17 2.76 -9.74 -17.07
CA LYS A 17 3.40 -10.84 -17.79
C LYS A 17 4.53 -10.33 -18.65
N GLU A 18 4.46 -9.09 -19.11
CA GLU A 18 5.49 -8.49 -19.95
C GLU A 18 6.70 -8.00 -19.12
N ILE A 19 6.52 -7.78 -17.82
CA ILE A 19 7.53 -7.18 -16.95
C ILE A 19 8.32 -8.27 -16.23
N LYS A 20 9.51 -8.60 -16.74
CA LYS A 20 10.33 -9.72 -16.24
C LYS A 20 11.44 -9.32 -15.27
N ASN A 21 11.97 -8.11 -15.41
CA ASN A 21 13.20 -7.68 -14.74
C ASN A 21 12.98 -6.56 -13.71
N THR A 22 11.72 -6.26 -13.38
CA THR A 22 11.38 -5.16 -12.49
C THR A 22 10.33 -5.62 -11.49
N GLN A 23 10.59 -5.39 -10.21
CA GLN A 23 9.61 -5.69 -9.17
C GLN A 23 8.47 -4.68 -9.24
N LEU A 24 7.29 -5.16 -9.61
CA LEU A 24 6.06 -4.37 -9.57
C LEU A 24 5.62 -4.10 -8.13
N ARG A 25 5.01 -2.93 -7.92
CA ARG A 25 4.56 -2.47 -6.62
C ARG A 25 3.12 -1.98 -6.68
N TYR A 26 2.30 -2.42 -5.73
CA TYR A 26 0.99 -1.86 -5.47
C TYR A 26 1.10 -0.54 -4.69
N HIS A 27 0.12 0.33 -4.83
CA HIS A 27 -0.01 1.54 -4.03
C HIS A 27 -1.33 1.49 -3.27
N GLY A 28 -1.25 1.36 -1.96
CA GLY A 28 -2.41 1.24 -1.09
C GLY A 28 -2.26 0.14 -0.06
N GLY A 29 -3.28 0.01 0.79
CA GLY A 29 -3.34 -0.98 1.86
C GLY A 29 -4.74 -1.52 2.03
N LEU A 30 -5.01 -1.98 3.24
CA LEU A 30 -6.31 -2.46 3.68
C LEU A 30 -7.27 -1.33 4.09
N ASN A 31 -6.73 -0.13 4.32
CA ASN A 31 -7.52 1.06 4.60
C ASN A 31 -7.76 1.89 3.32
N SER A 32 -9.04 2.11 2.98
CA SER A 32 -9.46 3.04 1.93
C SER A 32 -10.09 4.28 2.57
N GLY A 33 -9.60 5.47 2.21
CA GLY A 33 -10.05 6.74 2.80
C GLY A 33 -11.38 7.27 2.27
N PHE A 34 -11.98 6.66 1.26
CA PHE A 34 -13.13 7.24 0.56
C PHE A 34 -14.49 6.65 0.98
N THR A 35 -14.51 5.48 1.60
CA THR A 35 -15.75 4.80 2.02
C THR A 35 -15.49 3.85 3.19
N LEU A 36 -16.51 3.67 4.05
CA LEU A 36 -16.55 2.59 5.04
C LEU A 36 -16.73 1.25 4.30
N THR A 37 -15.62 0.69 3.86
CA THR A 37 -15.61 -0.59 3.16
C THR A 37 -15.42 -1.73 4.17
N PRO A 38 -16.26 -2.79 4.14
CA PRO A 38 -16.04 -3.96 4.98
C PRO A 38 -14.65 -4.56 4.73
N ARG A 39 -13.93 -4.94 5.80
CA ARG A 39 -12.54 -5.42 5.72
C ARG A 39 -12.32 -6.59 4.77
N CYS A 40 -13.33 -7.40 4.49
CA CYS A 40 -13.22 -8.50 3.53
C CYS A 40 -12.92 -8.01 2.10
N ILE A 41 -13.41 -6.84 1.69
CA ILE A 41 -13.22 -6.34 0.33
C ILE A 41 -11.76 -5.96 0.04
N PRO A 42 -11.08 -5.09 0.83
CA PRO A 42 -9.67 -4.80 0.59
C PRO A 42 -8.78 -6.04 0.76
N ARG A 43 -9.11 -6.96 1.66
CA ARG A 43 -8.41 -8.26 1.74
C ARG A 43 -8.49 -9.04 0.43
N LEU A 44 -9.68 -9.17 -0.15
CA LEU A 44 -9.87 -9.82 -1.45
C LEU A 44 -9.09 -9.14 -2.57
N ILE A 45 -8.99 -7.80 -2.55
CA ILE A 45 -8.18 -7.04 -3.51
C ILE A 45 -6.70 -7.41 -3.35
N ILE A 46 -6.17 -7.38 -2.13
CA ILE A 46 -4.76 -7.72 -1.86
C ILE A 46 -4.46 -9.17 -2.25
N GLU A 47 -5.31 -10.13 -1.88
CA GLU A 47 -5.18 -11.53 -2.27
C GLU A 47 -5.12 -11.69 -3.80
N ARG A 48 -5.96 -10.94 -4.53
CA ARG A 48 -5.96 -10.96 -6.00
C ARG A 48 -4.70 -10.34 -6.60
N VAL A 49 -4.21 -9.24 -6.03
CA VAL A 49 -2.97 -8.59 -6.48
C VAL A 49 -1.76 -9.49 -6.25
N VAL A 50 -1.67 -10.14 -5.08
CA VAL A 50 -0.63 -11.13 -4.74
C VAL A 50 -0.72 -12.34 -5.68
N HIS A 51 -1.92 -12.82 -5.99
CA HIS A 51 -2.13 -13.92 -6.94
C HIS A 51 -1.55 -13.61 -8.34
N TYR A 52 -1.61 -12.35 -8.78
CA TYR A 52 -1.00 -11.92 -10.04
C TYR A 52 0.52 -11.66 -9.96
N GLY A 53 1.15 -11.89 -8.81
CA GLY A 53 2.60 -11.80 -8.63
C GLY A 53 3.11 -10.45 -8.13
N ILE A 54 2.23 -9.48 -7.86
CA ILE A 54 2.61 -8.20 -7.26
C ILE A 54 2.61 -8.39 -5.74
N LYS A 55 3.81 -8.51 -5.16
CA LYS A 55 4.01 -8.89 -3.75
C LYS A 55 4.59 -7.79 -2.87
N VAL A 56 4.75 -6.58 -3.40
CA VAL A 56 5.18 -5.43 -2.61
C VAL A 56 4.14 -4.35 -2.75
N THR A 57 3.76 -3.74 -1.63
CA THR A 57 2.98 -2.50 -1.61
C THR A 57 3.77 -1.38 -0.97
N ARG A 58 3.39 -0.14 -1.29
CA ARG A 58 3.71 1.01 -0.44
C ARG A 58 2.44 1.53 0.21
N LEU A 59 2.53 1.85 1.49
CA LEU A 59 1.45 2.43 2.26
C LEU A 59 1.97 3.54 3.18
N SER A 60 1.05 4.38 3.64
CA SER A 60 1.32 5.48 4.55
C SER A 60 0.11 5.69 5.44
N ASP A 61 0.34 6.12 6.67
CA ASP A 61 -0.71 6.75 7.47
C ASP A 61 -0.64 8.28 7.29
N PRO A 62 -1.75 8.98 7.01
CA PRO A 62 -1.77 10.44 6.83
C PRO A 62 -1.17 11.25 8.00
N TRP A 63 -1.14 10.67 9.21
CA TRP A 63 -0.63 11.28 10.43
C TRP A 63 0.73 10.70 10.89
N ASN A 64 1.32 9.79 10.10
CA ASN A 64 2.49 8.98 10.49
C ASN A 64 2.28 8.26 11.85
N ASP A 65 1.08 7.73 12.09
CA ASP A 65 0.76 6.87 13.23
C ASP A 65 1.09 5.40 12.92
N TYR A 66 2.29 4.97 13.33
CA TYR A 66 2.75 3.60 13.11
C TYR A 66 2.14 2.57 14.08
N SER A 67 1.45 3.01 15.14
CA SER A 67 0.69 2.09 15.99
C SER A 67 -0.49 1.49 15.23
N VAL A 68 -1.11 2.30 14.36
CA VAL A 68 -2.16 1.85 13.42
C VAL A 68 -1.54 1.06 12.28
N LEU A 69 -0.46 1.59 11.68
CA LEU A 69 0.15 1.00 10.50
C LEU A 69 0.76 -0.39 10.76
N SER A 70 1.34 -0.62 11.94
CA SER A 70 1.96 -1.91 12.30
C SER A 70 0.98 -3.09 12.22
N ARG A 71 -0.29 -2.87 12.59
CA ARG A 71 -1.35 -3.88 12.48
C ARG A 71 -1.67 -4.20 11.02
N GLU A 72 -1.76 -3.17 10.19
CA GLU A 72 -2.01 -3.30 8.75
C GLU A 72 -0.84 -3.99 8.04
N VAL A 73 0.41 -3.65 8.39
CA VAL A 73 1.62 -4.32 7.89
C VAL A 73 1.64 -5.81 8.24
N ALA A 74 1.30 -6.16 9.49
CA ALA A 74 1.22 -7.57 9.90
C ALA A 74 0.14 -8.33 9.12
N GLU A 75 -1.02 -7.70 8.87
CA GLU A 75 -2.11 -8.30 8.10
C GLU A 75 -1.73 -8.47 6.63
N LEU A 76 -1.13 -7.45 5.99
CA LEU A 76 -0.61 -7.54 4.63
C LEU A 76 0.43 -8.66 4.48
N LYS A 77 1.34 -8.79 5.45
CA LYS A 77 2.32 -9.87 5.48
C LYS A 77 1.65 -11.25 5.54
N SER A 78 0.58 -11.41 6.32
CA SER A 78 -0.20 -12.66 6.37
C SER A 78 -0.85 -13.02 5.04
N LEU A 79 -1.10 -12.04 4.17
CA LEU A 79 -1.64 -12.20 2.82
C LEU A 79 -0.56 -12.40 1.75
N GLY A 80 0.73 -12.43 2.13
CA GLY A 80 1.86 -12.57 1.20
C GLY A 80 2.28 -11.26 0.52
N MET A 81 1.92 -10.11 1.10
CA MET A 81 2.28 -8.77 0.62
C MET A 81 3.32 -8.13 1.55
N GLU A 82 4.52 -7.88 1.03
CA GLU A 82 5.55 -7.08 1.70
C GLU A 82 5.20 -5.59 1.65
N SER A 83 5.60 -4.86 2.69
CA SER A 83 5.19 -3.47 2.90
C SER A 83 6.38 -2.51 2.93
N VAL A 84 6.34 -1.50 2.07
CA VAL A 84 7.18 -0.30 2.19
C VAL A 84 6.37 0.77 2.93
N VAL A 85 6.73 0.98 4.19
CA VAL A 85 6.14 2.02 5.05
C VAL A 85 6.75 3.36 4.68
N ASN A 86 5.93 4.30 4.20
CA ASN A 86 6.40 5.65 3.91
C ASN A 86 6.26 6.54 5.14
N ILE A 87 7.18 7.49 5.27
CA ILE A 87 7.05 8.64 6.15
C ILE A 87 6.56 9.82 5.31
N ILE A 88 5.38 10.35 5.64
CA ILE A 88 4.83 11.50 4.92
C ILE A 88 5.57 12.75 5.40
N TYR A 89 6.19 13.44 4.45
CA TYR A 89 6.89 14.69 4.68
C TYR A 89 5.90 15.86 4.81
N SER A 90 6.23 16.79 5.68
CA SER A 90 5.49 18.03 5.95
C SER A 90 6.43 19.08 6.53
N ILE A 91 6.06 20.36 6.42
CA ILE A 91 6.84 21.49 6.95
C ILE A 91 6.02 22.14 8.07
N SER A 92 6.53 22.07 9.30
CA SER A 92 5.98 22.79 10.46
C SER A 92 7.03 22.84 11.59
N PRO A 93 6.82 23.64 12.65
CA PRO A 93 7.68 23.60 13.85
C PRO A 93 7.81 22.22 14.51
N ARG A 94 6.90 21.27 14.21
CA ARG A 94 6.94 19.90 14.72
C ARG A 94 7.69 18.90 13.82
N HIS A 95 7.95 19.26 12.56
CA HIS A 95 8.52 18.37 11.55
C HIS A 95 10.02 18.65 11.36
N THR A 96 10.81 18.30 12.38
CA THR A 96 12.28 18.45 12.38
C THR A 96 12.99 17.18 11.90
N ASP A 97 14.31 17.25 11.70
CA ASP A 97 15.11 16.06 11.38
C ASP A 97 15.03 15.01 12.49
N GLU A 98 14.99 15.41 13.76
CA GLU A 98 14.80 14.52 14.90
C GLU A 98 13.43 13.84 14.87
N TYR A 99 12.38 14.57 14.44
CA TYR A 99 11.06 13.99 14.24
C TYR A 99 11.11 12.87 13.20
N TYR A 100 11.69 13.11 12.03
CA TYR A 100 11.79 12.09 10.98
C TYR A 100 12.69 10.93 11.40
N ALA A 101 13.83 11.20 12.03
CA ALA A 101 14.73 10.17 12.54
C ALA A 101 14.06 9.28 13.58
N ARG A 102 13.26 9.85 14.49
CA ARG A 102 12.45 9.08 15.45
C ARG A 102 11.40 8.25 14.73
N LYS A 103 10.66 8.85 13.79
CA LYS A 103 9.62 8.17 13.02
C LYS A 103 10.17 7.01 12.20
N THR A 104 11.40 7.07 11.69
CA THR A 104 12.04 5.96 10.97
C THR A 104 12.37 4.76 11.88
N ARG A 105 12.54 4.97 13.19
CA ARG A 105 12.88 3.91 14.16
C ARG A 105 11.66 3.21 14.76
N GLU A 106 10.49 3.85 14.69
CA GLU A 106 9.20 3.30 15.10
C GLU A 106 8.72 2.23 14.12
#